data_AF-A0A8J5QN84-F1
#
_entry.id   AF-A0A8J5QN84-F1
#
_cell.length_a   1.000
_cell.length_b   1.000
_cell.length_c   1.000
_cell.angle_alpha   90.00
_cell.angle_beta   90.00
_cell.angle_gamma   90.00
#
_symmetry.space_group_name_H-M   'P 1'
#
loop_
_entity.id
_entity.type
_entity.pdbx_description
1 polymer ?
#
loop_
_entity_poly.entity_id
_entity_poly.type
_entity_poly.pdbx_seq_one_letter_code
_entity_poly.pdbx_strand_id
1 'polypeptide(L)'
;MNIFISQLFHLLGVPSSASTGPTSTLIKVDSLTRIQILKNLKESKANLHSLIKLSESLNEITIPEETKTMIDLTLDKINQAIAQAKDIHKSMEFSAQALIYSNKAFFEEKMVQQAYFPNEHKLAVLLPLLGPVCSIMIFGSLKLVKDLKSLNTVLKKKKDE
;
A
#
# COMPACT_ATOMS: atom_id res chain seq x y z
N MET A 1 44.83 -15.40 -4.16
CA MET A 1 43.66 -15.38 -3.25
C MET A 1 43.30 -13.98 -2.75
N ASN A 2 44.26 -13.17 -2.28
CA ASN A 2 43.99 -11.82 -1.74
C ASN A 2 43.39 -10.82 -2.75
N ILE A 3 43.70 -10.96 -4.05
CA ILE A 3 43.17 -10.07 -5.10
C ILE A 3 41.65 -10.24 -5.27
N PHE A 4 41.16 -11.48 -5.36
CA PHE A 4 39.74 -11.77 -5.46
C PHE A 4 38.96 -11.22 -4.25
N ILE A 5 39.47 -11.46 -3.04
CA ILE A 5 38.83 -10.96 -1.81
C ILE A 5 38.75 -9.43 -1.81
N SER A 6 39.83 -8.75 -2.22
CA SER A 6 39.83 -7.28 -2.32
C SER A 6 38.83 -6.78 -3.37
N GLN A 7 38.73 -7.45 -4.53
CA GLN A 7 37.77 -7.09 -5.59
C GLN A 7 36.32 -7.35 -5.15
N LEU A 8 36.05 -8.46 -4.49
CA LEU A 8 34.73 -8.78 -3.93
C LEU A 8 34.30 -7.74 -2.89
N PHE A 9 35.20 -7.37 -1.97
CA PHE A 9 34.90 -6.32 -0.99
C PHE A 9 34.68 -4.97 -1.64
N HIS A 10 35.41 -4.64 -2.69
CA HIS A 10 35.17 -3.44 -3.48
C HIS A 10 33.77 -3.45 -4.12
N LEU A 11 33.34 -4.59 -4.67
CA LEU A 11 32.01 -4.77 -5.25
C LEU A 11 30.89 -4.67 -4.21
N LEU A 12 31.15 -5.14 -2.97
CA LEU A 12 30.26 -5.01 -1.82
C LEU A 12 30.26 -3.60 -1.20
N GLY A 13 31.04 -2.66 -1.77
CA GLY A 13 31.07 -1.26 -1.33
C GLY A 13 32.00 -0.97 -0.15
N VAL A 14 32.93 -1.88 0.18
CA VAL A 14 33.95 -1.62 1.20
C VAL A 14 35.03 -0.70 0.61
N PRO A 15 35.37 0.43 1.27
CA PRO A 15 36.36 1.36 0.75
C PRO A 15 37.74 0.72 0.61
N SER A 16 38.42 1.02 -0.50
CA SER A 16 39.72 0.42 -0.87
C SER A 16 40.85 0.70 0.13
N SER A 17 40.72 1.72 0.98
CA SER A 17 41.65 1.99 2.09
C SER A 17 41.50 0.99 3.24
N ALA A 18 40.32 0.40 3.41
CA ALA A 18 40.05 -0.63 4.40
C ALA A 18 40.34 -2.05 3.88
N SER A 19 40.44 -2.25 2.56
CA SER A 19 40.72 -3.56 1.96
C SER A 19 42.19 -3.98 2.09
N THR A 20 43.13 -3.03 2.14
CA THR A 20 44.59 -3.26 2.16
C THR A 20 45.22 -3.25 3.56
N GLY A 21 44.47 -2.87 4.61
CA GLY A 21 44.94 -2.91 5.99
C GLY A 21 45.02 -4.33 6.57
N PRO A 22 45.85 -4.56 7.61
CA PRO A 22 46.03 -5.86 8.27
C PRO A 22 44.79 -6.36 9.05
N THR A 23 43.70 -5.58 9.02
CA THR A 23 42.44 -5.91 9.66
C THR A 23 41.89 -7.23 9.13
N SER A 24 41.61 -8.16 10.04
CA SER A 24 41.10 -9.49 9.71
C SER A 24 39.81 -9.41 8.88
N THR A 25 39.67 -10.30 7.91
CA THR A 25 38.47 -10.43 7.05
C THR A 25 37.18 -10.47 7.87
N LEU A 26 37.21 -11.06 9.06
CA LEU A 26 36.09 -11.16 9.98
C LEU A 26 35.57 -9.78 10.43
N ILE A 27 36.46 -8.85 10.78
CA ILE A 27 36.07 -7.49 11.19
C ILE A 27 35.42 -6.73 10.02
N LYS A 28 35.89 -6.97 8.79
CA LYS A 28 35.32 -6.34 7.58
C LYS A 28 33.90 -6.84 7.33
N VAL A 29 33.68 -8.15 7.45
CA VAL A 29 32.35 -8.76 7.32
C VAL A 29 31.41 -8.24 8.42
N ASP A 30 31.87 -8.19 9.67
CA ASP A 30 31.11 -7.67 10.81
C ASP A 30 30.61 -6.24 10.57
N SER A 31 31.53 -5.36 10.14
CA SER A 31 31.21 -3.97 9.81
C SER A 31 30.19 -3.87 8.67
N LEU A 32 30.36 -4.67 7.61
CA LEU A 32 29.42 -4.70 6.48
C LEU A 32 28.02 -5.15 6.93
N THR A 33 27.94 -6.18 7.79
CA THR A 33 26.66 -6.64 8.32
C THR A 33 25.97 -5.56 9.15
N ARG A 34 26.72 -4.81 9.98
CA ARG A 34 26.16 -3.68 10.74
C ARG A 34 25.64 -2.57 9.85
N ILE A 35 26.38 -2.23 8.79
CA ILE A 35 25.93 -1.24 7.79
C ILE A 35 24.65 -1.72 7.11
N GLN A 36 24.58 -3.00 6.75
CA GLN A 36 23.38 -3.58 6.13
C GLN A 36 22.17 -3.57 7.08
N ILE A 37 22.35 -3.89 8.36
CA ILE A 37 21.30 -3.78 9.38
C ILE A 37 20.73 -2.35 9.42
N LEU A 38 21.61 -1.35 9.53
CA LEU A 38 21.21 0.05 9.57
C LEU A 38 20.50 0.49 8.29
N LYS A 39 20.96 0.02 7.13
CA LYS A 39 20.32 0.26 5.83
C LYS A 39 18.91 -0.32 5.80
N ASN A 40 18.74 -1.59 6.18
CA ASN A 40 17.45 -2.25 6.25
C ASN A 40 16.47 -1.48 7.14
N LEU A 41 16.88 -1.11 8.36
CA LEU A 41 16.04 -0.36 9.29
C LEU A 41 15.68 1.04 8.75
N LYS A 42 16.63 1.72 8.10
CA LYS A 42 16.40 3.03 7.48
C LYS A 42 15.39 2.93 6.34
N GLU A 43 15.52 1.93 5.48
CA GLU A 43 14.59 1.68 4.38
C GLU A 43 13.20 1.28 4.89
N SER A 44 13.11 0.39 5.89
CA SER A 44 11.83 0.06 6.54
C SER A 44 11.13 1.30 7.11
N LYS A 45 11.87 2.16 7.81
CA LYS A 45 11.33 3.44 8.31
C LYS A 45 10.85 4.34 7.17
N ALA A 46 11.62 4.44 6.08
CA ALA A 46 11.24 5.23 4.93
C ALA A 46 9.94 4.72 4.29
N ASN A 47 9.78 3.40 4.16
CA ASN A 47 8.56 2.77 3.66
C ASN A 47 7.35 3.08 4.54
N LEU A 48 7.47 2.91 5.86
CA LEU A 48 6.41 3.25 6.81
C LEU A 48 6.05 4.74 6.75
N HIS A 49 7.03 5.62 6.59
CA HIS A 49 6.78 7.05 6.44
C HIS A 49 6.08 7.39 5.12
N SER A 50 6.43 6.71 4.02
CA SER A 50 5.73 6.84 2.75
C SER A 50 4.28 6.35 2.83
N LEU A 51 4.01 5.29 3.61
CA LEU A 51 2.63 4.83 3.89
C LEU A 51 1.82 5.90 4.64
N ILE A 52 2.41 6.57 5.63
CA ILE A 52 1.75 7.68 6.35
C ILE A 52 1.40 8.80 5.36
N LYS A 53 2.36 9.23 4.53
CA LYS A 53 2.11 10.24 3.50
C LYS A 53 1.03 9.84 2.52
N LEU A 54 1.02 8.58 2.09
CA LEU A 54 0.00 8.05 1.19
C LEU A 54 -1.38 8.11 1.83
N SER A 55 -1.49 7.66 3.09
CA SER A 55 -2.72 7.70 3.87
C SER A 55 -3.25 9.11 4.10
N GLU A 56 -2.37 10.10 4.31
CA GLU A 56 -2.75 11.51 4.46
C GLU A 56 -3.18 12.14 3.13
N SER A 57 -2.54 11.74 2.02
CA SER A 57 -2.81 12.32 0.70
C SER A 57 -4.13 11.88 0.07
N LEU A 58 -4.64 10.71 0.48
CA LEU A 58 -5.83 10.10 -0.09
C LEU A 58 -6.87 9.94 1.04
N ASN A 59 -7.63 11.00 1.33
CA ASN A 59 -8.57 11.05 2.46
C ASN A 59 -9.68 9.97 2.46
N GLU A 60 -9.86 9.20 1.37
CA GLU A 60 -10.91 8.18 1.24
C GLU A 60 -10.39 6.73 1.16
N ILE A 61 -9.09 6.45 1.36
CA ILE A 61 -8.61 5.06 1.31
C ILE A 61 -8.99 4.25 2.55
N THR A 62 -9.59 3.08 2.30
CA THR A 62 -9.79 2.05 3.34
C THR A 62 -8.55 1.19 3.44
N ILE A 63 -7.80 1.32 4.54
CA ILE A 63 -6.58 0.53 4.75
C ILE A 63 -6.92 -0.96 4.93
N PRO A 64 -6.42 -1.87 4.08
CA PRO A 64 -6.63 -3.31 4.24
C PRO A 64 -6.07 -3.82 5.57
N GLU A 65 -6.74 -4.81 6.17
CA GLU A 65 -6.28 -5.47 7.40
C GLU A 65 -4.92 -6.16 7.23
N GLU A 66 -4.64 -6.69 6.03
CA GLU A 66 -3.34 -7.27 5.70
C GLU A 66 -2.22 -6.23 5.82
N THR A 67 -2.43 -5.01 5.32
CA THR A 67 -1.47 -3.90 5.44
C THR A 67 -1.22 -3.55 6.91
N LYS A 68 -2.26 -3.48 7.74
CA LYS A 68 -2.13 -3.20 9.18
C LYS A 68 -1.30 -4.27 9.89
N THR A 69 -1.61 -5.54 9.63
CA THR A 69 -0.87 -6.68 10.19
C THR A 69 0.61 -6.62 9.80
N MET A 70 0.91 -6.29 8.54
CA MET A 70 2.30 -6.15 8.08
C MET A 70 3.03 -4.96 8.72
N ILE A 71 2.34 -3.86 9.00
CA ILE A 71 2.90 -2.72 9.75
C ILE A 71 3.25 -3.15 11.18
N ASP A 72 2.34 -3.83 11.87
CA ASP A 72 2.58 -4.32 13.24
C ASP A 72 3.76 -5.30 13.29
N LEU A 73 3.81 -6.25 12.36
CA LEU A 73 4.94 -7.17 12.21
C LEU A 73 6.24 -6.42 11.90
N THR A 74 6.20 -5.39 11.06
CA THR A 74 7.38 -4.56 10.77
C THR A 74 7.92 -3.91 12.03
N LEU A 75 7.05 -3.29 12.84
CA LEU A 75 7.44 -2.62 14.08
C LEU A 75 7.99 -3.61 15.11
N ASP A 76 7.34 -4.77 15.27
CA ASP A 76 7.82 -5.85 16.13
C ASP A 76 9.23 -6.32 15.72
N LYS A 77 9.46 -6.53 14.42
CA LYS A 77 10.78 -6.94 13.92
C LYS A 77 11.85 -5.87 14.03
N ILE A 78 11.51 -4.59 13.85
CA ILE A 78 12.44 -3.49 14.14
C ILE A 78 12.86 -3.52 15.62
N ASN A 79 11.90 -3.69 16.54
CA ASN A 79 12.19 -3.77 17.96
C ASN A 79 13.06 -4.98 18.31
N GLN A 80 12.78 -6.14 17.72
CA GLN A 80 13.62 -7.34 17.89
C GLN A 80 15.03 -7.16 17.33
N ALA A 81 15.18 -6.50 16.18
CA ALA A 81 16.48 -6.21 15.59
C ALA A 81 17.33 -5.30 16.50
N ILE A 82 16.72 -4.29 17.12
CA ILE A 82 17.37 -3.38 18.07
C ILE A 82 17.69 -4.11 19.38
N ALA A 83 16.76 -4.91 19.91
CA ALA A 83 16.96 -5.67 21.15
C ALA A 83 18.12 -6.68 21.02
N GLN A 84 18.28 -7.29 19.84
CA GLN A 84 19.34 -8.23 19.53
C GLN A 84 20.61 -7.57 18.97
N ALA A 85 20.84 -6.26 19.15
CA ALA A 85 22.01 -5.57 18.60
C ALA A 85 23.38 -6.18 19.01
N LYS A 86 23.41 -6.99 20.08
CA LYS A 86 24.59 -7.76 20.51
C LYS A 86 24.84 -9.01 19.64
N ASP A 87 23.78 -9.66 19.17
CA ASP A 87 23.84 -10.82 18.27
C ASP A 87 23.58 -10.35 16.85
N ILE A 88 24.66 -10.07 16.12
CA ILE A 88 24.60 -9.47 14.78
C ILE A 88 23.83 -10.34 13.79
N HIS A 89 23.93 -11.67 13.91
CA HIS A 89 23.24 -12.58 13.00
C HIS A 89 21.73 -12.50 13.20
N LYS A 90 21.25 -12.52 14.45
CA LYS A 90 19.82 -12.34 14.74
C LYS A 90 19.34 -10.94 14.41
N SER A 91 20.13 -9.91 14.72
CA SER A 91 19.79 -8.52 14.39
C SER A 91 19.66 -8.34 12.87
N MET A 92 20.54 -8.96 12.09
CA MET A 92 20.48 -8.99 10.63
C MET A 92 19.21 -9.68 10.14
N GLU A 93 18.90 -10.86 10.67
CA GLU A 93 17.69 -11.61 10.30
C GLU A 93 16.42 -10.77 10.56
N PHE A 94 16.28 -10.21 11.75
CA PHE A 94 15.12 -9.38 12.10
C PHE A 94 15.05 -8.09 11.27
N SER A 95 16.19 -7.44 11.00
CA SER A 95 16.22 -6.26 10.12
C SER A 95 15.78 -6.59 8.69
N ALA A 96 16.16 -7.78 8.18
CA ALA A 96 15.77 -8.23 6.86
C ALA A 96 14.26 -8.56 6.81
N GLN A 97 13.74 -9.22 7.85
CA GLN A 97 12.30 -9.48 7.99
C GLN A 97 11.50 -8.17 8.05
N ALA A 98 11.95 -7.19 8.83
CA ALA A 98 11.34 -5.86 8.89
C ALA A 98 11.31 -5.19 7.51
N LEU A 99 12.38 -5.28 6.74
CA LEU A 99 12.43 -4.74 5.38
C LEU A 99 11.41 -5.44 4.47
N ILE A 100 11.32 -6.78 4.52
CA ILE A 100 10.35 -7.55 3.73
C ILE A 100 8.90 -7.16 4.09
N TYR A 101 8.55 -7.12 5.38
CA TYR A 101 7.20 -6.76 5.80
C TYR A 101 6.84 -5.32 5.45
N SER A 102 7.77 -4.38 5.62
CA SER A 102 7.55 -2.97 5.24
C SER A 102 7.32 -2.80 3.73
N ASN A 103 8.05 -3.56 2.89
CA ASN A 103 7.86 -3.56 1.45
C ASN A 103 6.51 -4.19 1.08
N LYS A 104 6.13 -5.31 1.69
CA LYS A 104 4.81 -5.92 1.48
C LYS A 104 3.67 -4.97 1.85
N ALA A 105 3.79 -4.27 2.97
CA ALA A 105 2.80 -3.27 3.38
C ALA A 105 2.70 -2.11 2.37
N PHE A 106 3.84 -1.60 1.88
CA PHE A 106 3.88 -0.49 0.92
C PHE A 106 3.38 -0.87 -0.47
N PHE A 107 3.69 -2.07 -0.94
CA PHE A 107 3.31 -2.58 -2.26
C PHE A 107 2.09 -3.49 -2.24
N GLU A 108 1.26 -3.42 -1.20
CA GLU A 108 0.06 -4.23 -1.09
C GLU A 108 -0.88 -3.92 -2.26
N GLU A 109 -1.33 -4.95 -2.98
CA GLU A 109 -2.06 -4.79 -4.24
C GLU A 109 -3.32 -3.95 -4.06
N LYS A 110 -4.03 -4.18 -2.94
CA LYS A 110 -5.26 -3.46 -2.58
C LYS A 110 -5.00 -1.98 -2.26
N MET A 111 -3.85 -1.64 -1.67
CA MET A 111 -3.42 -0.25 -1.43
C MET A 111 -3.14 0.46 -2.76
N VAL A 112 -2.46 -0.22 -3.69
CA VAL A 112 -2.15 0.33 -5.01
C VAL A 112 -3.41 0.51 -5.85
N GLN A 113 -4.31 -0.47 -5.88
CA GLN A 113 -5.55 -0.40 -6.67
C GLN A 113 -6.46 0.75 -6.22
N GLN A 114 -6.56 1.03 -4.92
CA GLN A 114 -7.34 2.17 -4.43
C GLN A 114 -6.72 3.52 -4.81
N ALA A 115 -5.39 3.62 -4.86
CA ALA A 115 -4.71 4.82 -5.35
C ALA A 115 -4.92 5.05 -6.87
N TYR A 116 -5.07 3.98 -7.65
CA TYR A 116 -5.31 4.06 -9.11
C TYR A 116 -6.78 4.22 -9.52
N PHE A 117 -7.73 3.85 -8.66
CA PHE A 117 -9.16 4.07 -8.90
C PHE A 117 -9.82 4.76 -7.70
N PRO A 118 -9.64 6.08 -7.57
CA PRO A 118 -10.45 6.87 -6.66
C PRO A 118 -11.91 6.69 -7.06
N ASN A 119 -12.82 6.64 -6.08
CA ASN A 119 -14.25 6.46 -6.32
C ASN A 119 -14.84 7.49 -7.31
N GLU A 120 -14.13 8.58 -7.59
CA GLU A 120 -14.44 9.63 -8.56
C GLU A 120 -14.58 9.12 -10.01
N HIS A 121 -13.90 8.03 -10.41
CA HIS A 121 -14.06 7.46 -11.76
C HIS A 121 -15.16 6.39 -11.87
N LYS A 122 -15.72 5.89 -10.76
CA LYS A 122 -16.89 4.99 -10.81
C LYS A 122 -18.12 5.71 -11.34
N LEU A 123 -18.26 6.99 -10.99
CA LEU A 123 -19.38 7.83 -11.42
C LEU A 123 -19.34 8.06 -12.93
N ALA A 124 -18.15 8.27 -13.51
CA ALA A 124 -17.98 8.42 -14.96
C ALA A 124 -18.34 7.15 -15.76
N VAL A 125 -18.14 5.96 -15.19
CA VAL A 125 -18.52 4.67 -15.82
C VAL A 125 -20.03 4.42 -15.72
N LEU A 126 -20.70 4.87 -14.66
CA LEU A 126 -22.14 4.68 -14.43
C LEU A 126 -23.02 5.80 -15.02
N LEU A 127 -22.46 6.99 -15.27
CA LEU A 127 -23.19 8.13 -15.86
C LEU A 127 -23.87 7.83 -17.20
N PRO A 128 -23.23 7.09 -18.15
CA PRO A 128 -23.87 6.72 -19.41
C PRO A 128 -25.11 5.84 -19.24
N LEU A 129 -25.14 5.00 -18.19
CA LEU A 129 -26.27 4.12 -17.89
C LEU A 129 -27.42 4.86 -17.18
N LEU A 130 -27.12 5.99 -16.53
CA LEU A 130 -28.10 6.79 -15.80
C LEU A 130 -29.11 7.44 -16.75
N GLY A 131 -28.68 7.91 -17.91
CA GLY A 131 -29.57 8.52 -18.92
C GLY A 131 -30.73 7.60 -19.34
N PRO A 132 -30.45 6.38 -19.84
CA PRO A 132 -31.48 5.41 -20.21
C PRO A 132 -32.44 5.06 -19.06
N VAL A 133 -31.90 4.76 -17.87
CA VAL A 133 -32.71 4.36 -16.70
C VAL A 133 -33.60 5.51 -16.23
N CYS A 134 -33.06 6.73 -16.12
CA CYS A 134 -33.82 7.93 -15.77
C CYS A 134 -34.91 8.23 -16.81
N SER A 135 -34.63 8.05 -18.10
CA SER A 135 -35.61 8.30 -19.16
C SER A 135 -36.84 7.38 -19.03
N ILE A 136 -36.61 6.08 -18.82
CA ILE A 136 -37.69 5.08 -18.66
C ILE A 136 -38.51 5.39 -17.40
N MET A 137 -37.86 5.73 -16.29
CA MET A 137 -38.51 6.14 -15.05
C MET A 137 -39.39 7.38 -15.21
N ILE A 138 -38.90 8.43 -15.89
CA ILE A 138 -39.64 9.68 -16.11
C ILE A 138 -40.85 9.45 -17.02
N PHE A 139 -40.65 8.83 -18.18
CA PHE A 139 -41.74 8.59 -19.14
C PHE A 139 -42.78 7.62 -18.57
N GLY A 140 -42.34 6.58 -17.86
CA GLY A 140 -43.23 5.65 -17.15
C GLY A 140 -44.09 6.35 -16.11
N SER A 141 -43.48 7.19 -15.26
CA SER A 141 -44.19 7.95 -14.23
C SER A 141 -45.19 8.95 -14.82
N LEU A 142 -44.81 9.67 -15.88
CA LEU A 142 -45.69 10.61 -16.57
C LEU A 142 -46.92 9.91 -17.18
N LYS A 143 -46.74 8.71 -17.73
CA LYS A 143 -47.84 7.91 -18.29
C LYS A 143 -48.79 7.45 -17.19
N LEU A 144 -48.25 6.93 -16.08
CA LEU A 144 -49.02 6.49 -14.91
C LEU A 144 -49.88 7.63 -14.33
N VAL A 145 -49.32 8.83 -14.19
CA VAL A 145 -50.09 10.00 -13.72
C VAL A 145 -51.19 10.41 -14.69
N LYS A 146 -50.95 10.33 -16.01
CA LYS A 146 -51.98 10.61 -17.02
C LYS A 146 -53.10 9.58 -16.98
N ASP A 147 -52.77 8.30 -16.86
CA ASP A 147 -53.73 7.20 -16.80
C ASP A 147 -54.60 7.27 -15.53
N LEU A 148 -54.01 7.63 -14.38
CA LEU A 148 -54.77 7.86 -13.14
C LEU A 148 -55.73 9.05 -13.25
N LYS A 149 -55.31 10.15 -13.91
CA LYS A 149 -56.17 11.32 -14.14
C LYS A 149 -57.31 11.02 -15.12
N SER A 150 -57.03 10.28 -16.19
CA SER A 150 -58.07 9.91 -17.16
C SER A 150 -59.11 8.97 -16.55
N LEU A 151 -58.68 7.98 -15.76
CA LEU A 151 -59.56 7.09 -15.00
C LEU A 151 -60.44 7.86 -14.01
N ASN A 152 -59.88 8.78 -13.22
CA ASN A 152 -60.68 9.61 -12.31
C ASN A 152 -61.69 10.51 -13.04
N THR A 153 -61.34 11.02 -14.22
CA THR A 153 -62.24 11.85 -15.03
C THR A 153 -63.40 11.02 -15.60
N VAL A 154 -63.13 9.79 -16.06
CA VAL A 154 -64.13 8.85 -16.56
C VAL A 154 -65.05 8.37 -15.43
N LEU A 155 -64.50 8.06 -14.25
CA LEU A 155 -65.27 7.67 -13.08
C LEU A 155 -66.18 8.79 -12.57
N LYS A 156 -65.75 10.05 -12.66
CA LYS A 156 -66.58 11.21 -12.30
C LYS A 156 -67.74 11.39 -13.27
N LYS A 157 -67.47 11.26 -14.57
CA LYS A 157 -68.49 11.36 -15.63
C LYS A 157 -69.56 10.26 -15.56
N LYS A 158 -69.19 9.06 -15.10
CA LYS A 158 -70.10 7.91 -14.90
C LYS A 158 -70.92 7.97 -13.61
N LYS A 159 -70.62 8.94 -12.73
CA LYS A 159 -71.35 9.18 -11.47
C LYS A 159 -72.39 10.31 -11.61
N ASP A 160 -72.26 11.10 -12.67
CA ASP A 160 -73.14 12.21 -13.01
C ASP A 160 -74.18 11.84 -14.10
N GLU A 161 -74.14 10.59 -14.61
CA GLU A 161 -75.21 9.91 -15.36
C GLU A 161 -76.00 8.97 -14.43
#